data_AF-A0A955KZ57-F1
#
_entry.id   AF-A0A955KZ57-F1
#
_cell.length_a   1.000
_cell.length_b   1.000
_cell.length_c   1.000
_cell.angle_alpha   90.00
_cell.angle_beta   90.00
_cell.angle_gamma   90.00
#
_symmetry.space_group_name_H-M   'P 1'
#
loop_
_entity.id
_entity.type
_entity.pdbx_description
1 polymer ?
#
loop_
_entity_poly.entity_id
_entity_poly.type
_entity_poly.pdbx_seq_one_letter_code
_entity_poly.pdbx_strand_id
1 'polypeptide(L)'
;MLTNLPILLSYLLVGFLLTFVLIPPFLRLVIRLKLGKQIRDNALVGKAAMFKLLHEHKAGTPTMGALTILASMVILIVLSIIAWYFRDSIHNLTGIRINNSLWSREETYLSIFTLVSMGFVGFIDDLLNTLEK
;
A
#
# COMPACT_ATOMS: atom_id res chain seq x y z
N MET A 1 18.83 17.47 -12.47
CA MET A 1 17.94 16.29 -12.58
C MET A 1 18.70 14.99 -12.34
N LEU A 2 19.84 14.76 -13.02
CA LEU A 2 20.68 13.56 -12.87
C LEU A 2 21.26 13.34 -11.45
N THR A 3 21.52 14.40 -10.68
CA THR A 3 22.05 14.32 -9.31
C THR A 3 21.09 13.68 -8.31
N ASN A 4 19.77 13.72 -8.58
CA ASN A 4 18.75 13.13 -7.73
C ASN A 4 18.35 11.72 -8.20
N LEU A 5 18.89 11.23 -9.32
CA LEU A 5 18.54 9.93 -9.86
C LEU A 5 18.95 8.77 -8.92
N PRO A 6 20.16 8.74 -8.33
CA PRO A 6 20.56 7.67 -7.42
C PRO A 6 19.64 7.54 -6.20
N ILE A 7 19.20 8.68 -5.65
CA ILE A 7 18.31 8.68 -4.47
C ILE A 7 16.88 8.28 -4.82
N LEU A 8 16.39 8.62 -6.02
CA LEU A 8 15.08 8.16 -6.48
C LEU A 8 15.08 6.63 -6.71
N LEU A 9 16.14 6.10 -7.31
CA LEU A 9 16.29 4.66 -7.53
C LEU A 9 16.45 3.90 -6.20
N SER A 10 17.14 4.48 -5.22
CA SER A 10 17.24 3.87 -3.89
C SER A 10 15.88 3.81 -3.19
N TYR A 11 15.08 4.88 -3.23
CA TYR A 11 13.72 4.86 -2.67
C TYR A 11 12.80 3.87 -3.39
N LEU A 12 12.92 3.74 -4.72
CA LEU A 12 12.17 2.74 -5.49
C LEU A 12 12.53 1.32 -5.06
N LEU A 13 13.83 1.01 -4.95
CA LEU A 13 14.30 -0.30 -4.53
C LEU A 13 13.88 -0.61 -3.09
N VAL A 14 14.06 0.34 -2.17
CA VAL A 14 13.66 0.19 -0.76
C VAL A 14 12.15 0.00 -0.65
N GLY A 15 11.34 0.78 -1.38
CA GLY A 15 9.89 0.62 -1.40
C GLY A 15 9.43 -0.74 -1.93
N PHE A 16 10.09 -1.25 -2.99
CA PHE A 16 9.84 -2.59 -3.52
C PHE A 16 10.16 -3.67 -2.48
N LEU A 17 11.37 -3.66 -1.91
CA LEU A 17 11.80 -4.65 -0.92
C LEU A 17 10.94 -4.61 0.34
N LEU A 18 10.62 -3.41 0.81
CA LEU A 18 9.75 -3.20 1.96
C LEU A 18 8.37 -3.83 1.74
N THR A 19 7.76 -3.56 0.58
CA THR A 19 6.46 -4.13 0.23
C THR A 19 6.54 -5.65 0.12
N PHE A 20 7.60 -6.17 -0.53
CA PHE A 20 7.82 -7.61 -0.66
C PHE A 20 7.90 -8.32 0.70
N VAL A 21 8.58 -7.70 1.68
CA VAL A 21 8.69 -8.22 3.06
C VAL A 21 7.38 -8.09 3.83
N LEU A 22 6.56 -7.07 3.56
CA LEU A 22 5.28 -6.84 4.23
C LEU A 22 4.13 -7.73 3.73
N ILE A 23 4.19 -8.24 2.50
CA ILE A 23 3.13 -9.09 1.93
C ILE A 23 2.90 -10.38 2.76
N PRO A 24 3.90 -11.22 3.08
CA PRO A 24 3.67 -12.44 3.85
C PRO A 24 3.02 -12.24 5.23
N PRO A 25 3.48 -11.31 6.10
CA PRO A 25 2.80 -11.06 7.37
C PRO A 25 1.40 -10.50 7.20
N PHE A 26 1.18 -9.65 6.19
CA PHE A 26 -0.15 -9.13 5.86
C PHE A 26 -1.12 -10.24 5.46
N LEU A 27 -0.73 -11.13 4.55
CA LEU A 27 -1.56 -12.27 4.14
C LEU A 27 -1.94 -13.15 5.33
N ARG A 28 -0.98 -13.43 6.23
CA ARG A 28 -1.27 -14.18 7.47
C ARG A 28 -2.24 -13.46 8.40
N LEU A 29 -2.30 -12.13 8.39
CA LEU A 29 -3.26 -11.34 9.16
C LEU A 29 -4.66 -11.44 8.55
N VAL A 30 -4.80 -11.18 7.26
CA VAL A 30 -6.08 -11.22 6.54
C VAL A 30 -6.73 -12.61 6.60
N ILE A 31 -5.93 -13.67 6.43
CA ILE A 31 -6.41 -15.06 6.53
C ILE A 31 -6.87 -15.37 7.97
N ARG A 32 -6.13 -14.92 8.99
CA ARG A 32 -6.52 -15.11 10.40
C ARG A 32 -7.82 -14.39 10.75
N LEU A 33 -8.03 -13.22 10.18
CA LEU A 33 -9.27 -12.44 10.35
C LEU A 33 -10.43 -12.95 9.48
N LYS A 34 -10.20 -13.99 8.66
CA LYS A 34 -11.19 -14.56 7.71
C LYS A 34 -11.79 -13.52 6.76
N LEU A 35 -11.02 -12.47 6.42
CA LEU A 35 -11.40 -11.40 5.50
C LEU A 35 -11.17 -11.87 4.06
N GLY A 36 -11.94 -12.87 3.65
CA GLY A 36 -11.94 -13.42 2.31
C GLY A 36 -13.06 -12.83 1.45
N LYS A 37 -12.84 -12.78 0.14
CA LYS A 37 -13.87 -12.31 -0.81
C LYS A 37 -15.09 -13.23 -0.77
N GLN A 38 -16.25 -12.66 -0.47
CA GLN A 38 -17.54 -13.36 -0.56
C GLN A 38 -18.12 -13.20 -1.97
N ILE A 39 -18.68 -14.26 -2.52
CA ILE A 39 -19.32 -14.25 -3.85
C ILE A 39 -20.81 -14.02 -3.65
N ARG A 40 -21.33 -12.94 -4.23
CA ARG A 40 -22.73 -12.53 -4.09
C ARG A 40 -23.64 -13.40 -4.97
N ASP A 41 -24.74 -13.83 -4.39
CA ASP A 41 -25.80 -14.58 -5.11
C ASP A 41 -26.86 -13.67 -5.72
N ASN A 42 -26.96 -12.43 -5.24
CA ASN A 42 -27.97 -11.46 -5.66
C ASN A 42 -27.35 -10.34 -6.50
N ALA A 43 -27.98 -10.02 -7.63
CA ALA A 43 -27.66 -8.87 -8.46
C ALA A 43 -28.55 -7.66 -8.07
N LEU A 44 -28.28 -6.50 -8.66
CA LEU A 44 -29.16 -5.32 -8.53
C LEU A 44 -30.59 -5.60 -9.03
N VAL A 45 -30.73 -6.52 -10.00
CA VAL A 45 -32.02 -7.04 -10.48
C VAL A 45 -31.89 -8.56 -10.64
N GLY A 46 -32.56 -9.32 -9.77
CA GLY A 46 -32.60 -10.79 -9.84
C GLY A 46 -31.36 -11.50 -9.29
N LYS A 47 -31.20 -12.78 -9.63
CA LYS A 47 -30.10 -13.64 -9.15
C LYS A 47 -28.85 -13.49 -10.03
N ALA A 48 -27.69 -13.41 -9.41
CA ALA A 48 -26.39 -13.27 -10.07
C ALA A 48 -25.79 -14.64 -10.48
N ALA A 49 -26.59 -15.51 -11.10
CA ALA A 49 -26.22 -16.92 -11.34
C ALA A 49 -24.95 -17.09 -12.19
N MET A 50 -24.81 -16.33 -13.28
CA MET A 50 -23.60 -16.37 -14.12
C MET A 50 -22.37 -15.77 -13.43
N PHE A 51 -22.55 -14.73 -12.62
CA PHE A 51 -21.45 -14.14 -11.86
C PHE A 51 -20.90 -15.14 -10.85
N LYS A 52 -21.78 -15.82 -10.11
CA LYS A 52 -21.42 -16.85 -9.15
C LYS A 52 -20.64 -17.98 -9.83
N LEU A 53 -21.19 -18.56 -10.90
CA LEU A 53 -20.57 -19.66 -11.64
C LEU A 53 -19.13 -19.33 -12.09
N LEU A 54 -18.92 -18.11 -12.59
CA LEU A 54 -17.61 -17.70 -13.10
C LEU A 54 -16.60 -17.30 -12.01
N HIS A 55 -17.07 -16.91 -10.82
CA HIS A 55 -16.22 -16.35 -9.76
C HIS A 55 -16.15 -17.21 -8.50
N GLU A 56 -16.81 -18.37 -8.47
CA GLU A 56 -16.81 -19.31 -7.35
C GLU A 56 -15.39 -19.70 -6.89
N HIS A 57 -14.46 -19.88 -7.84
CA HIS A 57 -13.05 -20.18 -7.56
C HIS A 57 -12.28 -19.06 -6.82
N LYS A 58 -12.83 -17.83 -6.75
CA LYS A 58 -12.25 -16.70 -6.03
C LYS A 58 -12.84 -16.54 -4.62
N ALA A 59 -13.77 -17.40 -4.23
CA ALA A 59 -14.32 -17.38 -2.88
C ALA A 59 -13.20 -17.61 -1.86
N GLY A 60 -13.14 -16.76 -0.83
CA GLY A 60 -12.17 -16.89 0.24
C GLY A 60 -10.75 -16.38 -0.08
N THR A 61 -10.50 -15.82 -1.26
CA THR A 61 -9.22 -15.16 -1.53
C THR A 61 -9.06 -13.94 -0.63
N PRO A 62 -7.89 -13.73 0.03
CA PRO A 62 -7.66 -12.60 0.91
C PRO A 62 -7.85 -11.28 0.16
N THR A 63 -8.64 -10.37 0.74
CA THR A 63 -8.93 -9.04 0.17
C THR A 63 -7.98 -7.98 0.75
N MET A 64 -8.15 -6.71 0.34
CA MET A 64 -7.45 -5.54 0.93
C MET A 64 -5.95 -5.42 0.65
N GLY A 65 -5.44 -5.96 -0.46
CA GLY A 65 -4.02 -5.83 -0.82
C GLY A 65 -3.51 -4.38 -0.87
N ALA A 66 -4.39 -3.42 -1.19
CA ALA A 66 -4.09 -1.99 -1.17
C ALA A 66 -3.61 -1.47 0.20
N LEU A 67 -4.07 -2.08 1.30
CA LEU A 67 -3.63 -1.70 2.65
C LEU A 67 -2.13 -1.99 2.86
N THR A 68 -1.59 -3.02 2.19
CA THR A 68 -0.15 -3.32 2.24
C THR A 68 0.66 -2.20 1.57
N ILE A 69 0.15 -1.67 0.47
CA ILE A 69 0.78 -0.57 -0.27
C ILE A 69 0.73 0.73 0.54
N LEU A 70 -0.41 1.01 1.19
CA LEU A 70 -0.53 2.18 2.08
C LEU A 70 0.44 2.08 3.26
N ALA A 71 0.51 0.92 3.90
CA ALA A 71 1.43 0.68 5.01
C ALA A 71 2.89 0.84 4.57
N SER A 72 3.29 0.24 3.44
CA SER A 72 4.65 0.36 2.92
C SER A 72 4.99 1.81 2.55
N MET A 73 4.06 2.55 1.98
CA MET A 73 4.23 3.97 1.66
C MET A 73 4.43 4.84 2.91
N VAL A 74 3.59 4.67 3.94
CA VAL A 74 3.74 5.41 5.21
C VAL A 74 5.09 5.10 5.86
N ILE A 75 5.49 3.83 5.91
CA ILE A 75 6.81 3.43 6.43
C ILE A 75 7.92 4.05 5.59
N LEU A 76 7.82 4.06 4.26
CA LEU A 76 8.81 4.67 3.38
C LEU A 76 8.95 6.18 3.60
N ILE A 77 7.83 6.89 3.81
CA ILE A 77 7.83 8.31 4.16
C ILE A 77 8.59 8.53 5.47
N VAL A 78 8.30 7.74 6.51
CA VAL A 78 9.00 7.81 7.81
C VAL A 78 10.50 7.52 7.64
N LEU A 79 10.86 6.49 6.88
CA LEU A 79 12.26 6.19 6.56
C LEU A 79 12.95 7.33 5.81
N SER A 80 12.24 8.03 4.92
CA SER A 80 12.78 9.20 4.22
C SER A 80 13.04 10.40 5.16
N ILE A 81 12.21 10.57 6.20
CA ILE A 81 12.40 11.60 7.22
C ILE A 81 13.64 11.26 8.07
N ILE A 82 13.77 9.99 8.48
CA ILE A 82 14.94 9.50 9.22
C ILE A 82 16.22 9.67 8.38
N ALA A 83 16.19 9.29 7.11
CA ALA A 83 17.33 9.43 6.20
C ALA A 83 17.73 10.91 6.01
N TRP A 84 16.76 11.82 5.99
CA TRP A 84 17.04 13.25 5.95
C TRP A 84 17.66 13.79 7.25
N TYR A 85 17.20 13.31 8.40
CA TYR A 85 17.80 13.68 9.69
C TYR A 85 19.28 13.26 9.80
N PHE A 86 19.62 12.08 9.29
CA PHE A 86 21.01 11.56 9.26
C PHE A 86 21.76 11.86 7.97
N ARG A 87 21.35 12.89 7.20
CA ARG A 87 21.91 13.17 5.87
C ARG A 87 23.43 13.34 5.86
N ASP A 88 24.01 13.97 6.88
CA ASP A 88 25.44 14.31 6.90
C ASP A 88 26.28 13.04 7.09
N SER A 89 25.83 12.12 7.95
CA SER A 89 26.45 10.79 8.10
C SER A 89 26.31 9.94 6.84
N ILE A 90 25.14 9.96 6.19
CA ILE A 90 24.91 9.18 4.96
C ILE A 90 25.77 9.72 3.81
N HIS A 91 25.88 11.04 3.68
CA HIS A 91 26.73 11.66 2.66
C HIS A 91 28.20 11.26 2.83
N ASN A 92 28.70 11.25 4.08
CA ASN A 92 30.09 10.88 4.35
C ASN A 92 30.38 9.39 4.08
N LEU A 93 29.38 8.51 4.22
CA LEU A 93 29.53 7.07 4.00
C LEU A 93 29.31 6.65 2.53
N THR A 94 28.37 7.29 1.84
CA THR A 94 27.89 6.84 0.52
C THR A 94 28.19 7.82 -0.61
N GLY A 95 28.60 9.06 -0.30
CA GLY A 95 28.74 10.14 -1.27
C GLY A 95 27.41 10.65 -1.85
N ILE A 96 26.26 10.09 -1.44
CA ILE A 96 24.95 10.47 -1.94
C ILE A 96 24.45 11.68 -1.15
N ARG A 97 24.10 12.77 -1.84
CA ARG A 97 23.50 13.97 -1.22
C ARG A 97 21.99 13.81 -1.06
N ILE A 98 21.54 13.75 0.19
CA ILE A 98 20.12 13.80 0.55
C ILE A 98 19.76 15.26 0.82
N ASN A 99 19.28 15.95 -0.22
CA ASN A 99 18.85 17.35 -0.09
C ASN A 99 17.39 17.48 0.34
N ASN A 100 16.55 16.48 0.03
CA ASN A 100 15.10 16.51 0.27
C ASN A 100 14.62 15.19 0.88
N SER A 101 13.59 15.25 1.72
CA SER A 101 12.79 14.10 2.14
C SER A 101 11.46 14.04 1.37
N LEU A 102 10.77 12.90 1.38
CA LEU A 102 9.43 12.77 0.74
C LEU A 102 8.36 13.63 1.43
N TRP A 103 8.64 14.10 2.65
CA TRP A 103 7.79 14.99 3.44
C TRP A 103 8.05 16.49 3.19
N SER A 104 9.23 16.85 2.69
CA SER A 104 9.70 18.25 2.71
C SER A 104 9.14 19.14 1.58
N ARG A 105 8.30 18.63 0.68
CA ARG A 105 7.80 19.40 -0.47
C ARG A 105 6.32 19.71 -0.36
N GLU A 106 5.97 20.97 -0.62
CA GLU A 106 4.58 21.43 -0.62
C GLU A 106 3.72 20.65 -1.62
N GLU A 107 4.31 20.19 -2.72
CA GLU A 107 3.66 19.38 -3.75
C GLU A 107 3.36 17.93 -3.33
N THR A 108 4.08 17.37 -2.34
CA THR A 108 3.86 15.97 -1.92
C THR A 108 2.70 15.82 -0.93
N TYR A 109 2.32 16.88 -0.23
CA TYR A 109 1.22 16.82 0.75
C TYR A 109 -0.12 16.47 0.13
N LEU A 110 -0.46 17.05 -1.02
CA LEU A 110 -1.72 16.74 -1.70
C LEU A 110 -1.78 15.27 -2.12
N SER A 111 -0.66 14.76 -2.65
CA SER A 111 -0.55 13.36 -3.09
C SER A 111 -0.67 12.39 -1.90
N ILE A 112 0.01 12.67 -0.79
CA ILE A 112 -0.05 11.85 0.44
C ILE A 112 -1.46 11.89 1.02
N PHE A 113 -2.06 13.08 1.13
CA PHE A 113 -3.40 13.25 1.65
C PHE A 113 -4.43 12.48 0.82
N THR A 114 -4.37 12.60 -0.50
CA THR A 114 -5.29 11.91 -1.42
C THR A 114 -5.12 10.40 -1.30
N LEU A 115 -3.88 9.91 -1.28
CA LEU A 115 -3.58 8.49 -1.17
C LEU A 115 -4.10 7.89 0.15
N VAL A 116 -3.86 8.57 1.27
CA VAL A 116 -4.31 8.12 2.60
C VAL A 116 -5.84 8.17 2.67
N SER A 117 -6.47 9.25 2.20
CA SER A 117 -7.92 9.42 2.25
C SER A 117 -8.65 8.40 1.38
N MET A 118 -8.25 8.25 0.12
CA MET A 118 -8.85 7.27 -0.80
C MET A 118 -8.55 5.84 -0.34
N GLY A 119 -7.36 5.60 0.20
CA GLY A 119 -6.99 4.33 0.80
C GLY A 119 -7.87 3.95 1.99
N PHE A 120 -8.19 4.91 2.85
CA PHE A 120 -9.07 4.70 4.00
C PHE A 120 -10.52 4.43 3.57
N VAL A 121 -11.04 5.18 2.59
CA VAL A 121 -12.37 4.92 2.01
C VAL A 121 -12.43 3.52 1.41
N GLY A 122 -11.44 3.13 0.61
CA GLY A 122 -11.37 1.78 0.02
C GLY A 122 -11.25 0.67 1.06
N PHE A 123 -10.51 0.90 2.15
CA PHE A 123 -10.43 -0.04 3.27
C PHE A 123 -11.78 -0.24 3.95
N ILE A 124 -12.54 0.85 4.20
CA ILE A 124 -13.89 0.75 4.78
C ILE A 124 -14.82 0.00 3.83
N ASP A 125 -14.79 0.32 2.53
CA ASP A 125 -15.62 -0.34 1.52
C ASP A 125 -15.35 -1.85 1.45
N ASP A 126 -14.07 -2.25 1.39
CA ASP A 126 -13.67 -3.66 1.41
C ASP A 126 -14.09 -4.35 2.72
N LEU A 127 -14.00 -3.65 3.85
CA LEU A 127 -14.36 -4.21 5.16
C LEU A 127 -15.87 -4.44 5.23
N LEU A 128 -16.68 -3.44 4.87
CA LEU A 128 -18.14 -3.56 4.82
C LEU A 128 -18.56 -4.72 3.91
N ASN A 129 -17.97 -4.83 2.72
CA ASN A 129 -18.29 -5.89 1.77
C ASN A 129 -17.86 -7.30 2.24
N THR A 130 -16.94 -7.42 3.20
CA THR A 130 -16.62 -8.71 3.83
C THR A 130 -17.49 -9.05 5.05
N LEU A 131 -18.08 -8.03 5.68
CA LEU A 131 -19.00 -8.17 6.82
C LEU A 131 -20.44 -8.40 6.38
N GLU A 132 -20.84 -7.79 5.26
CA GLU A 132 -22.14 -7.95 4.62
C GLU A 132 -22.21 -9.37 4.01
N LYS A 133 -22.92 -10.27 4.72
CA LYS A 133 -23.16 -11.65 4.29
C LYS A 133 -24.39 -11.77 3.40
#